data_AF-A0A955V0P1-F1
#
_entry.id   AF-A0A955V0P1-F1
#
_cell.length_a   1.000
_cell.length_b   1.000
_cell.length_c   1.000
_cell.angle_alpha   90.00
_cell.angle_beta   90.00
_cell.angle_gamma   90.00
#
_symmetry.space_group_name_H-M   'P 1'
#
loop_
_entity.id
_entity.type
_entity.pdbx_description
1 polymer ?
#
loop_
_entity_poly.entity_id
_entity_poly.type
_entity_poly.pdbx_seq_one_letter_code
_entity_poly.pdbx_strand_id
1 'polypeptide(L)'
;MTLIALWKPYGVVSRFTAQSGHPGLATLVDAPDVWPIGRLDRDSEGLLLLGDDGALAHALTDPRHAHPRTYWVQVEGEPGSEALGALARGVVVQGRRTRPARARPLRGEPALPARA
;
A
#
# COMPACT_ATOMS: atom_id res chain seq x y z
N MET A 1 -19.52 -9.10 10.30
CA MET A 1 -18.24 -9.03 9.58
C MET A 1 -18.35 -7.92 8.56
N THR A 2 -17.62 -6.86 8.82
CA THR A 2 -17.52 -5.65 8.01
C THR A 2 -16.13 -5.62 7.38
N LEU A 3 -16.08 -5.41 6.07
CA LEU A 3 -14.83 -5.24 5.34
C LEU A 3 -15.01 -4.07 4.36
N ILE A 4 -14.17 -3.05 4.50
CA ILE A 4 -14.20 -1.84 3.70
C ILE A 4 -12.90 -1.77 2.88
N ALA A 5 -13.05 -1.53 1.58
CA ALA A 5 -11.94 -1.16 0.70
C ALA A 5 -11.90 0.36 0.58
N LEU A 6 -10.92 0.99 1.23
CA LEU A 6 -10.75 2.43 1.23
C LEU A 6 -9.62 2.83 0.28
N TRP A 7 -9.83 3.87 -0.53
CA TRP A 7 -8.74 4.59 -1.17
C TRP A 7 -8.16 5.60 -0.18
N LYS A 8 -7.00 5.31 0.42
CA LYS A 8 -6.28 6.25 1.28
C LYS A 8 -5.53 7.26 0.40
N PRO A 9 -5.84 8.56 0.48
CA PRO A 9 -5.09 9.58 -0.25
C PRO A 9 -3.71 9.83 0.38
N TYR A 10 -2.89 10.57 -0.35
CA TYR A 10 -1.60 11.08 0.14
C TYR A 10 -1.79 11.92 1.41
N GLY A 11 -0.82 11.87 2.32
CA GLY A 11 -0.79 12.71 3.52
C GLY A 11 -1.61 12.19 4.71
N VAL A 12 -2.51 11.22 4.51
CA VAL A 12 -3.30 10.59 5.59
C VAL A 12 -2.54 9.42 6.20
N VAL A 13 -2.54 9.31 7.54
CA VAL A 13 -1.93 8.17 8.25
C VAL A 13 -2.88 6.97 8.31
N SER A 14 -2.34 5.75 8.30
CA SER A 14 -3.11 4.50 8.44
C SER A 14 -3.57 4.24 9.88
N ARG A 15 -4.22 5.22 10.51
CA ARG A 15 -4.82 5.18 11.86
C ARG A 15 -6.02 6.12 11.90
N PHE A 16 -7.03 5.82 12.70
CA PHE A 16 -8.23 6.67 12.80
C PHE A 16 -7.91 8.07 13.36
N THR A 17 -7.03 8.15 14.35
CA THR A 17 -6.62 9.41 14.97
C THR A 17 -5.49 10.09 14.20
N ALA A 18 -5.47 11.42 14.25
CA ALA A 18 -4.40 12.22 13.69
C ALA A 18 -3.05 11.96 14.41
N GLN A 19 -1.95 12.11 13.68
CA GLN A 19 -0.60 11.83 14.16
C GLN A 19 0.37 12.83 13.54
N SER A 20 1.21 13.48 14.37
CA SER A 20 2.32 14.33 13.90
C SER A 20 1.87 15.41 12.90
N GLY A 21 0.69 16.01 13.13
CA GLY A 21 0.13 17.03 12.24
C GLY A 21 -0.58 16.50 10.99
N HIS A 22 -0.68 15.18 10.82
CA HIS A 22 -1.34 14.56 9.67
C HIS A 22 -2.72 14.00 10.02
N PRO A 23 -3.71 14.12 9.11
CA PRO A 23 -5.06 13.61 9.31
C PRO A 23 -5.07 12.07 9.41
N GLY A 24 -6.01 11.55 10.20
CA GLY A 24 -6.29 10.12 10.31
C GLY A 24 -7.48 9.67 9.47
N LEU A 25 -7.74 8.37 9.45
CA LEU A 25 -8.79 7.70 8.68
C LEU A 25 -10.20 8.15 9.06
N ALA A 26 -10.41 8.68 10.28
CA ALA A 26 -11.71 9.23 10.70
C ALA A 26 -12.16 10.41 9.83
N THR A 27 -11.24 11.04 9.09
CA THR A 27 -11.57 12.10 8.11
C THR A 27 -12.14 11.56 6.80
N LEU A 28 -12.00 10.25 6.54
CA LEU A 28 -12.36 9.61 5.28
C LEU A 28 -13.56 8.67 5.42
N VAL A 29 -13.80 8.12 6.60
CA VAL A 29 -14.86 7.15 6.85
C VAL A 29 -15.35 7.24 8.30
N ASP A 30 -16.66 7.24 8.47
CA ASP A 30 -17.32 7.14 9.77
C ASP A 30 -17.67 5.66 10.06
N ALA A 31 -16.68 4.94 10.59
CA ALA A 31 -16.80 3.52 10.91
C ALA A 31 -16.00 3.21 12.20
N PRO A 32 -16.58 3.39 13.39
CA PRO A 32 -15.85 3.28 14.65
C PRO A 32 -15.42 1.85 15.01
N ASP A 33 -16.10 0.84 14.47
CA ASP A 33 -15.91 -0.57 14.84
C ASP A 33 -14.91 -1.33 13.95
N VAL A 34 -14.27 -0.66 13.00
CA VAL A 34 -13.26 -1.27 12.12
C VAL A 34 -11.87 -0.69 12.38
N TRP A 35 -10.84 -1.47 12.03
CA TRP A 35 -9.44 -1.04 12.10
C TRP A 35 -8.74 -1.31 10.77
N PRO A 36 -7.64 -0.58 10.47
CA PRO A 36 -6.85 -0.85 9.28
C PRO A 36 -6.21 -2.24 9.34
N ILE A 37 -6.42 -3.02 8.27
CA ILE A 37 -5.78 -4.31 8.03
C ILE A 37 -4.46 -4.05 7.31
N GLY A 38 -3.39 -3.97 8.11
CA GLY A 38 -2.06 -3.59 7.63
C GLY A 38 -1.85 -2.07 7.65
N ARG A 39 -0.76 -1.63 7.04
CA ARG A 39 -0.36 -0.21 7.00
C ARG A 39 -0.02 0.18 5.58
N LEU A 40 -0.50 1.36 5.18
CA LEU A 40 -0.03 2.09 4.01
C LEU A 40 0.64 3.37 4.50
N ASP A 41 1.85 3.65 4.00
CA ASP A 41 2.62 4.79 4.47
C ASP A 41 1.91 6.11 4.15
N ARG A 42 2.22 7.15 4.94
CA ARG A 42 1.58 8.46 4.85
C ARG A 42 1.71 9.06 3.44
N ASP A 43 2.90 8.94 2.87
CA ASP A 43 3.28 9.42 1.54
C ASP A 43 2.91 8.45 0.41
N SER A 44 2.23 7.35 0.72
CA SER A 44 1.64 6.42 -0.25
C SER A 44 0.15 6.66 -0.40
N GLU A 45 -0.40 6.20 -1.53
CA GLU A 45 -1.82 6.32 -1.88
C GLU A 45 -2.37 4.96 -2.32
N GLY A 46 -3.68 4.78 -2.22
CA GLY A 46 -4.37 3.64 -2.79
C GLY A 46 -5.07 2.76 -1.77
N LEU A 47 -5.17 1.46 -2.07
CA LEU A 47 -6.00 0.52 -1.33
C LEU A 47 -5.49 0.30 0.10
N LEU A 48 -6.34 0.61 1.07
CA LEU A 48 -6.24 0.19 2.47
C LEU A 48 -7.52 -0.54 2.85
N LEU A 49 -7.39 -1.76 3.37
CA LEU A 49 -8.54 -2.51 3.87
C LEU A 49 -8.79 -2.13 5.33
N LEU A 50 -10.05 -1.97 5.70
CA LEU A 50 -10.49 -1.82 7.09
C LEU A 50 -11.46 -2.95 7.42
N GLY A 51 -11.40 -3.53 8.62
CA GLY A 51 -12.37 -4.54 9.02
C GLY A 51 -12.46 -4.77 10.51
N ASP A 52 -13.43 -5.61 10.89
CA ASP A 52 -13.77 -5.97 12.29
C ASP A 52 -13.37 -7.42 12.65
N ASP A 53 -12.70 -8.14 11.75
CA ASP A 53 -12.29 -9.54 11.94
C ASP A 53 -10.77 -9.65 12.13
N GLY A 54 -10.37 -10.02 13.35
CA GLY A 54 -8.97 -10.21 13.72
C GLY A 54 -8.30 -11.41 13.04
N ALA A 55 -9.06 -12.48 12.75
CA ALA A 55 -8.54 -13.66 12.06
C ALA A 55 -8.25 -13.35 10.58
N LEU A 56 -9.17 -12.63 9.92
CA LEU A 56 -8.94 -12.13 8.57
C LEU A 56 -7.75 -11.16 8.53
N ALA A 57 -7.67 -10.24 9.49
CA ALA A 57 -6.56 -9.29 9.56
C ALA A 57 -5.22 -10.00 9.72
N HIS A 58 -5.15 -11.01 10.61
CA HIS A 58 -3.97 -11.83 10.77
C HIS A 58 -3.61 -12.58 9.48
N ALA A 59 -4.60 -13.24 8.84
CA ALA A 59 -4.38 -13.97 7.61
C ALA A 59 -3.80 -13.07 6.50
N LEU A 60 -4.35 -11.87 6.30
CA LEU A 60 -3.89 -10.96 5.25
C LEU A 60 -2.53 -10.31 5.54
N THR A 61 -2.17 -10.13 6.81
CA THR A 61 -0.94 -9.41 7.20
C THR A 61 0.24 -10.33 7.53
N ASP A 62 0.00 -11.60 7.87
CA ASP A 62 1.07 -12.54 8.17
C ASP A 62 1.97 -12.80 6.94
N PRO A 63 3.30 -12.53 7.03
CA PRO A 63 4.23 -12.75 5.92
C PRO A 63 4.29 -14.19 5.40
N ARG A 64 3.85 -15.19 6.20
CA ARG A 64 3.81 -16.61 5.83
C ARG A 64 2.84 -16.87 4.68
N HIS A 65 1.73 -16.14 4.61
CA HIS A 65 0.75 -16.32 3.53
C HIS A 65 1.17 -15.66 2.22
N ALA A 66 2.18 -14.78 2.25
CA ALA A 66 2.82 -14.21 1.06
C ALA A 66 1.84 -13.64 0.01
N HIS A 67 0.71 -13.07 0.45
CA HIS A 67 -0.27 -12.48 -0.45
C HIS A 67 0.39 -11.43 -1.36
N PRO A 68 0.17 -11.47 -2.68
CA PRO A 68 0.75 -10.51 -3.59
C PRO A 68 0.17 -9.12 -3.34
N ARG A 69 1.02 -8.11 -3.28
CA ARG A 69 0.62 -6.70 -3.36
C ARG A 69 1.11 -6.14 -4.70
N THR A 70 0.25 -5.36 -5.34
CA THR A 70 0.54 -4.75 -6.63
C THR A 70 0.51 -3.24 -6.46
N TYR A 71 1.54 -2.57 -6.97
CA TYR A 71 1.72 -1.14 -6.84
C TYR A 71 1.93 -0.53 -8.23
N TRP A 72 1.36 0.65 -8.43
CA TRP A 72 1.83 1.57 -9.45
C TRP A 72 2.80 2.54 -8.79
N VAL A 73 4.00 2.62 -9.36
CA VAL A 73 5.08 3.41 -8.79
C VAL A 73 5.54 4.38 -9.86
N GLN A 74 5.46 5.67 -9.54
CA GLN A 74 6.04 6.73 -10.33
C GLN A 74 7.51 6.87 -9.92
N VAL A 75 8.40 6.92 -10.91
CA VAL A 75 9.85 7.09 -10.72
C VAL A 75 10.35 8.26 -11.55
N GLU A 76 11.50 8.79 -11.16
CA GLU A 76 12.23 9.73 -12.01
C GLU A 76 12.85 8.99 -13.20
N GLY A 77 12.66 9.54 -14.40
CA GLY A 77 13.13 8.93 -15.65
C GLY A 77 12.35 7.68 -16.06
N GLU A 78 12.90 6.94 -17.04
CA GLU A 78 12.30 5.73 -17.58
C GLU A 78 13.19 4.51 -17.28
N PRO A 79 12.73 3.54 -16.47
CA PRO A 79 13.55 2.38 -16.13
C PRO A 79 13.69 1.44 -17.33
N GLY A 80 14.94 1.22 -17.75
CA GLY A 80 15.27 0.26 -18.80
C GLY A 80 15.02 -1.20 -18.40
N SER A 81 15.08 -2.09 -19.39
CA SER A 81 14.86 -3.54 -19.21
C SER A 81 15.82 -4.17 -18.20
N GLU A 82 17.07 -3.69 -18.14
CA GLU A 82 18.07 -4.16 -17.17
C GLU A 82 17.64 -3.85 -15.72
N ALA A 83 17.24 -2.60 -15.45
CA ALA A 83 16.81 -2.16 -14.12
C ALA A 83 15.56 -2.93 -13.66
N LEU A 84 14.57 -3.09 -14.54
CA LEU A 84 13.38 -3.89 -14.26
C LEU A 84 13.73 -5.36 -14.01
N GLY A 85 14.67 -5.92 -14.78
CA GLY A 85 15.18 -7.27 -14.58
C GLY A 85 15.90 -7.46 -13.24
N ALA A 86 16.68 -6.47 -12.81
CA ALA A 86 17.33 -6.48 -11.51
C ALA A 86 16.31 -6.44 -10.36
N LEU A 87 15.32 -5.54 -10.45
CA LEU A 87 14.20 -5.48 -9.50
C LEU A 87 13.43 -6.80 -9.43
N ALA A 88 13.13 -7.41 -10.59
CA ALA A 88 12.39 -8.66 -10.66
C ALA A 88 13.17 -9.85 -10.04
N ARG A 89 14.49 -9.90 -10.20
CA ARG A 89 15.36 -10.94 -9.60
C ARG A 89 15.60 -10.72 -8.10
N GLY A 90 15.42 -9.50 -7.63
CA GLY A 90 15.64 -9.09 -6.24
C GLY A 90 16.94 -8.33 -6.04
N VAL A 91 16.81 -7.19 -5.36
CA VAL A 91 17.87 -6.23 -5.06
C VAL A 91 18.21 -6.25 -3.57
N VAL A 92 19.33 -5.66 -3.17
CA VAL A 92 19.69 -5.53 -1.74
C VAL A 92 19.15 -4.21 -1.21
N VAL A 93 18.31 -4.29 -0.18
CA VAL A 93 17.76 -3.14 0.54
C VAL A 93 18.07 -3.33 2.02
N GLN A 94 18.72 -2.34 2.64
CA GLN A 94 19.09 -2.38 4.07
C GLN A 94 19.83 -3.69 4.45
N GLY A 95 20.76 -4.13 3.61
CA GLY A 95 21.57 -5.33 3.83
C GLY A 95 20.85 -6.67 3.61
N ARG A 96 19.58 -6.68 3.19
CA ARG A 96 18.82 -7.91 2.88
C ARG A 96 18.42 -7.95 1.42
N ARG A 97 18.52 -9.13 0.80
CA ARG A 97 18.03 -9.34 -0.56
C ARG A 97 16.51 -9.46 -0.55
N THR A 98 15.84 -8.69 -1.41
CA THR A 98 14.39 -8.80 -1.60
C THR A 98 14.04 -10.14 -2.26
N ARG A 99 12.83 -10.64 -2.01
CA ARG A 99 12.28 -11.77 -2.76
C ARG A 99 12.09 -11.38 -4.24
N PRO A 100 12.09 -12.35 -5.17
CA PRO A 100 11.72 -12.09 -6.55
C PRO A 100 10.34 -11.44 -6.67
N ALA A 101 10.18 -10.57 -7.65
CA ALA A 101 8.94 -9.81 -7.89
C ALA A 101 8.63 -9.70 -9.38
N ARG A 102 7.41 -9.27 -9.70
CA ARG A 102 7.06 -8.86 -11.07
C ARG A 102 7.25 -7.35 -11.17
N ALA A 103 8.11 -6.91 -12.07
CA ALA A 103 8.31 -5.51 -12.41
C ALA A 103 8.09 -5.33 -13.92
N ARG A 104 7.23 -4.40 -14.30
CA ARG A 104 6.91 -4.10 -15.70
C ARG A 104 6.63 -2.61 -15.86
N PRO A 105 6.93 -2.01 -17.02
CA PRO A 105 6.51 -0.65 -17.29
C PRO A 105 4.97 -0.59 -17.30
N LEU A 106 4.44 0.55 -16.87
CA LEU A 106 3.03 0.87 -17.04
C LEU A 106 2.82 1.42 -18.45
N ARG A 107 1.75 0.99 -19.12
CA ARG A 107 1.41 1.49 -20.46
C ARG A 107 0.46 2.67 -20.29
N GLY A 108 1.00 3.87 -20.34
CA GLY A 108 0.25 5.11 -20.12
C GLY A 108 0.01 5.44 -18.65
N GLU A 109 -0.53 6.62 -18.43
CA GLU A 109 -0.88 7.12 -17.10
C GLU A 109 -2.17 6.43 -16.61
N PRO A 110 -2.18 5.89 -15.38
CA PRO A 110 -3.38 5.28 -14.84
C PRO A 110 -4.43 6.33 -14.51
N ALA A 111 -5.71 5.98 -14.68
CA ALA A 111 -6.82 6.82 -14.23
C ALA A 111 -6.92 6.76 -12.69
N LEU A 112 -6.29 7.71 -12.02
CA LEU A 112 -6.29 7.85 -10.57
C LEU A 112 -7.14 9.05 -10.13
N PRO A 113 -7.71 9.03 -8.91
CA PRO A 113 -8.29 10.22 -8.31
C PRO A 113 -7.27 11.36 -8.28
N ALA A 114 -7.74 12.60 -8.43
CA ALA A 114 -6.88 13.76 -8.25
C ALA A 114 -6.27 13.74 -6.84
N ARG A 115 -4.98 14.08 -6.75
CA ARG A 115 -4.35 14.34 -5.45
C ARG A 115 -5.01 15.59 -4.87
N ALA A 116 -5.58 15.45 -3.68
CA ALA A 116 -6.17 16.55 -2.93
C ALA A 116 -5.08 17.51 -2.41
#